data_AF-A0A3D3GB72-F1
#
_entry.id   AF-A0A3D3GB72-F1
#
_cell.length_a   1.000
_cell.length_b   1.000
_cell.length_c   1.000
_cell.angle_alpha   90.00
_cell.angle_beta   90.00
_cell.angle_gamma   90.00
#
_symmetry.space_group_name_H-M   'P 1'
#
loop_
_entity.id
_entity.type
_entity.pdbx_description
1 polymer ?
#
loop_
_entity_poly.entity_id
_entity_poly.type
_entity_poly.pdbx_seq_one_letter_code
_entity_poly.pdbx_strand_id
1 'polypeptide(L)'
;MLKIHPNDLDSDVCQTSIDVLRNKVQLWLAARHPGEPVYFPDDQSALPLPQNDQPLNIVFFGGFLRRFLESGNWLHPGFRIWVLSRAVQNTLVKLLGFSQNQIGIIPRYELFGRQPETAPFILRRPTQWVFAGRLSATKNLTMLLATVSALQTRHQLPVELHLSGEFDEEIHEDRGRRERGGYHEHLIAFSTQLPWTKPPIFHAPAAPTEWIRKFRENPCFVSFSTSITEDFGVALAQAQEAGWPCLVSDWGGHRDAEGNNILKLPAPLIGNSHEPSELIRIKGSALAAWLVREQNLTGSSEPQTPNYPSPLTTPLTQVDLLRRAFITAQDGAPIEIQRSGPAAFADTEQGRVFYSRHRLAFSSSPPDSYVLVFVNDLHPTADSAQADLIALCSHAWEYYSTDQNQAVIYLSLREANTPEGELLLFKAKQLILPWFGANTQKILRAFASQLSLWPPLLACVPEGTTLQTQASLLAYSPAHLQMENPFHARKI
;
A
#
# COMPACT_ATOMS: atom_id res chain seq x y z
N MET A 1 -25.27 -30.74 -7.97
CA MET A 1 -23.98 -30.06 -8.18
C MET A 1 -24.05 -29.40 -9.55
N LEU A 2 -24.16 -28.07 -9.61
CA LEU A 2 -24.09 -27.36 -10.89
C LEU A 2 -22.65 -27.47 -11.40
N LYS A 3 -22.45 -28.11 -12.55
CA LYS A 3 -21.17 -28.05 -13.26
C LYS A 3 -21.08 -26.64 -13.82
N ILE A 4 -20.20 -25.80 -13.27
CA ILE A 4 -19.87 -24.51 -13.86
C ILE A 4 -19.16 -24.84 -15.18
N HIS A 5 -19.70 -24.35 -16.29
CA HIS A 5 -19.05 -24.57 -17.57
C HIS A 5 -17.73 -23.78 -17.56
N PRO A 6 -16.59 -24.32 -18.04
CA PRO A 6 -15.33 -23.57 -18.07
C PRO A 6 -15.43 -22.21 -18.80
N ASN A 7 -16.36 -22.10 -19.76
CA ASN A 7 -16.63 -20.86 -20.48
C ASN A 7 -17.43 -19.82 -19.67
N ASP A 8 -17.96 -20.19 -18.51
CA ASP A 8 -18.68 -19.29 -17.59
C ASP A 8 -17.73 -18.68 -16.54
N LEU A 9 -16.43 -18.96 -16.62
CA LEU A 9 -15.44 -18.28 -15.81
C LEU A 9 -15.22 -16.88 -16.40
N ASP A 10 -15.63 -15.85 -15.66
CA ASP A 10 -15.31 -14.47 -15.99
C ASP A 10 -13.80 -14.35 -16.21
N SER A 11 -13.42 -13.73 -17.33
CA SER A 11 -12.01 -13.48 -17.64
C SER A 11 -11.42 -12.62 -16.52
N ASP A 12 -10.29 -13.07 -15.95
CA ASP A 12 -9.58 -12.27 -14.96
C ASP A 12 -9.22 -10.91 -15.57
N VAL A 13 -9.68 -9.82 -14.95
CA VAL A 13 -9.43 -8.45 -15.42
C VAL A 13 -7.92 -8.14 -15.41
N CYS A 14 -7.12 -8.91 -14.66
CA CYS A 14 -5.65 -8.85 -14.66
C CYS A 14 -4.98 -9.63 -15.79
N GLN A 15 -5.71 -10.43 -16.58
CA GLN A 15 -5.14 -11.41 -17.52
C GLN A 15 -4.16 -10.76 -18.49
N THR A 16 -4.46 -9.55 -18.94
CA THR A 16 -3.59 -8.78 -19.83
C THR A 16 -2.19 -8.53 -19.25
N SER A 17 -2.12 -8.15 -17.96
CA SER A 17 -0.82 -7.92 -17.29
C SER A 17 -0.11 -9.24 -17.02
N ILE A 18 -0.87 -10.28 -16.64
CA ILE A 18 -0.36 -11.64 -16.44
C ILE A 18 0.26 -12.18 -17.73
N ASP A 19 -0.39 -12.02 -18.87
CA ASP A 19 0.10 -12.51 -20.17
C ASP A 19 1.40 -11.82 -20.59
N VAL A 20 1.48 -10.49 -20.43
CA VAL A 20 2.70 -9.72 -20.74
C VAL A 20 3.86 -10.19 -19.86
N LEU A 21 3.63 -10.37 -18.55
CA LEU A 21 4.66 -10.84 -17.63
C LEU A 21 5.06 -12.27 -17.90
N ARG A 22 4.09 -13.18 -18.06
CA ARG A 22 4.31 -14.59 -18.35
C ARG A 22 5.23 -14.75 -19.56
N ASN A 23 4.92 -14.07 -20.66
CA ASN A 23 5.72 -14.17 -21.88
C ASN A 23 7.17 -13.73 -21.66
N LYS A 24 7.40 -12.60 -20.97
CA LYS A 24 8.75 -12.12 -20.66
C LYS A 24 9.50 -13.05 -19.69
N VAL A 25 8.83 -13.55 -18.66
CA VAL A 25 9.41 -14.47 -17.68
C VAL A 25 9.74 -15.82 -18.32
N GLN A 26 8.88 -16.36 -19.18
CA GLN A 26 9.15 -17.60 -19.91
C GLN A 26 10.43 -17.49 -20.74
N LEU A 27 10.59 -16.40 -21.50
CA LEU A 27 11.80 -16.16 -22.29
C LEU A 27 13.04 -16.03 -21.39
N TRP A 28 12.91 -15.32 -20.28
CA TRP A 28 14.00 -15.15 -19.31
C TRP A 28 14.45 -16.46 -18.67
N LEU A 29 13.49 -17.30 -18.24
CA LEU A 29 13.77 -18.61 -17.64
C LEU A 29 14.31 -19.60 -18.68
N ALA A 30 13.77 -19.62 -19.89
CA ALA A 30 14.26 -20.49 -20.96
C ALA A 30 15.73 -20.23 -21.31
N ALA A 31 16.17 -18.97 -21.23
CA ALA A 31 17.58 -18.60 -21.46
C ALA A 31 18.52 -19.05 -20.34
N ARG A 32 18.04 -19.15 -19.09
CA ARG A 32 18.86 -19.45 -17.89
C ARG A 32 18.77 -20.90 -17.42
N HIS A 33 17.64 -21.53 -17.71
CA HIS A 33 17.28 -22.88 -17.30
C HIS A 33 16.76 -23.67 -18.51
N PRO A 34 17.60 -23.85 -19.55
CA PRO A 34 17.17 -24.46 -20.80
C PRO A 34 16.66 -25.89 -20.56
N GLY A 35 15.46 -26.17 -21.05
CA GLY A 35 14.83 -27.48 -20.96
C GLY A 35 14.08 -27.75 -19.65
N GLU A 36 14.17 -26.87 -18.65
CA GLU A 36 13.35 -26.99 -17.44
C GLU A 36 11.94 -26.43 -17.68
N PRO A 37 10.89 -27.14 -17.23
CA PRO A 37 9.53 -26.64 -17.38
C PRO A 37 9.27 -25.41 -16.50
N VAL A 38 8.36 -24.56 -16.95
CA VAL A 38 7.89 -23.38 -16.21
C VAL A 38 6.38 -23.51 -15.97
N TYR A 39 5.95 -23.23 -14.74
CA TYR A 39 4.56 -23.25 -14.32
C TYR A 39 4.17 -21.92 -13.67
N PHE A 40 3.03 -21.39 -14.09
CA PHE A 40 2.43 -20.16 -13.57
C PHE A 40 1.12 -20.54 -12.87
N PRO A 41 1.09 -20.68 -11.53
CA PRO A 41 -0.12 -21.12 -10.82
C PRO A 41 -1.31 -20.17 -10.98
N ASP A 42 -1.06 -18.90 -11.32
CA ASP A 42 -2.07 -17.89 -11.59
C ASP A 42 -2.67 -17.98 -13.01
N ASP A 43 -2.09 -18.79 -13.89
CA ASP A 43 -2.56 -19.02 -15.24
C ASP A 43 -3.48 -20.25 -15.30
N GLN A 44 -4.76 -20.04 -15.61
CA GLN A 44 -5.76 -21.10 -15.66
C GLN A 44 -5.49 -22.14 -16.76
N SER A 45 -4.66 -21.80 -17.76
CA SER A 45 -4.33 -22.71 -18.87
C SER A 45 -3.24 -23.74 -18.52
N ALA A 46 -2.61 -23.64 -17.35
CA ALA A 46 -1.34 -24.30 -17.05
C ALA A 46 -1.43 -25.77 -16.58
N LEU A 47 -2.56 -26.46 -16.76
CA LEU A 47 -2.73 -27.89 -16.40
C LEU A 47 -2.82 -28.78 -17.64
N PRO A 48 -2.27 -30.02 -17.62
CA PRO A 48 -1.63 -30.70 -16.47
C PRO A 48 -0.15 -30.32 -16.26
N LEU A 49 0.34 -30.52 -15.03
CA LEU A 49 1.76 -30.33 -14.71
C LEU A 49 2.63 -31.32 -15.47
N PRO A 50 3.79 -30.88 -16.01
CA PRO A 50 4.71 -31.76 -16.71
C PRO A 50 5.24 -32.84 -15.77
N GLN A 51 5.27 -34.09 -16.25
CA GLN A 51 5.78 -35.26 -15.52
C GLN A 51 7.20 -35.55 -16.00
N ASN A 52 8.18 -34.81 -15.51
CA ASN A 52 9.59 -35.05 -15.80
C ASN A 52 10.44 -34.99 -14.51
N ASP A 53 11.66 -35.50 -14.58
CA ASP A 53 12.58 -35.54 -13.45
C ASP A 53 13.29 -34.19 -13.20
N GLN A 54 13.10 -33.20 -14.07
CA GLN A 54 13.74 -31.89 -13.94
C GLN A 54 12.96 -31.05 -12.93
N PRO A 55 13.63 -30.17 -12.14
CA PRO A 55 12.93 -29.24 -11.27
C PRO A 55 11.92 -28.38 -12.04
N LEU A 56 10.73 -28.19 -11.46
CA LEU A 56 9.70 -27.31 -12.03
C LEU A 56 9.91 -25.88 -11.56
N ASN A 57 10.08 -24.94 -12.49
CA ASN A 57 10.16 -23.51 -12.17
C ASN A 57 8.76 -22.96 -11.93
N ILE A 58 8.40 -22.70 -10.67
CA ILE A 58 7.14 -22.09 -10.29
C ILE A 58 7.32 -20.58 -10.15
N VAL A 59 6.52 -19.80 -10.86
CA VAL A 59 6.57 -18.34 -10.79
C VAL A 59 5.30 -17.83 -10.12
N PHE A 60 5.47 -17.15 -8.99
CA PHE A 60 4.39 -16.52 -8.26
C PHE A 60 4.12 -15.09 -8.75
N PHE A 61 2.85 -14.77 -8.99
CA PHE A 61 2.36 -13.41 -9.22
C PHE A 61 1.52 -12.90 -8.02
N GLY A 62 0.71 -11.86 -8.22
CA GLY A 62 -0.06 -11.19 -7.16
C GLY A 62 -0.95 -12.13 -6.32
N GLY A 63 -1.33 -13.31 -6.83
CA GLY A 63 -2.09 -14.35 -6.12
C GLY A 63 -1.25 -15.30 -5.24
N PHE A 64 0.05 -15.04 -5.06
CA PHE A 64 1.01 -16.00 -4.50
C PHE A 64 0.59 -16.69 -3.19
N LEU A 65 -0.08 -15.98 -2.26
CA LEU A 65 -0.47 -16.56 -0.97
C LEU A 65 -1.53 -17.66 -1.16
N ARG A 66 -2.51 -17.41 -2.02
CA ARG A 66 -3.53 -18.41 -2.38
C ARG A 66 -2.89 -19.59 -3.09
N ARG A 67 -1.99 -19.33 -4.04
CA ARG A 67 -1.28 -20.37 -4.80
C ARG A 67 -0.38 -21.23 -3.93
N PHE A 68 0.29 -20.64 -2.96
CA PHE A 68 1.05 -21.37 -1.95
C PHE A 68 0.15 -22.33 -1.14
N LEU A 69 -1.04 -21.90 -0.73
CA LEU A 69 -1.97 -22.80 -0.03
C LEU A 69 -2.47 -23.94 -0.93
N GLU A 70 -2.64 -23.67 -2.23
CA GLU A 70 -3.03 -24.66 -3.25
C GLU A 70 -1.91 -25.64 -3.61
N SER A 71 -0.69 -25.44 -3.08
CA SER A 71 0.49 -26.24 -3.43
C SER A 71 0.39 -27.72 -3.08
N GLY A 72 -0.53 -28.11 -2.18
CA GLY A 72 -0.80 -29.51 -1.88
C GLY A 72 -1.32 -30.32 -3.08
N ASN A 73 -1.72 -29.64 -4.16
CA ASN A 73 -2.15 -30.27 -5.41
C ASN A 73 -1.05 -30.32 -6.47
N TRP A 74 0.16 -29.80 -6.19
CA TRP A 74 1.25 -29.78 -7.16
C TRP A 74 1.99 -31.11 -7.15
N LEU A 75 1.55 -32.05 -7.98
CA LEU A 75 2.12 -33.39 -8.08
C LEU A 75 3.44 -33.37 -8.89
N HIS A 76 4.51 -32.89 -8.27
CA HIS A 76 5.86 -32.81 -8.85
C HIS A 76 6.94 -33.03 -7.76
N PRO A 77 8.08 -33.70 -8.04
CA PRO A 77 9.06 -34.06 -7.02
C PRO A 77 9.82 -32.87 -6.40
N GLY A 78 10.05 -31.79 -7.17
CA GLY A 78 10.77 -30.62 -6.66
C GLY A 78 10.52 -29.34 -7.46
N PHE A 79 10.68 -28.20 -6.79
CA PHE A 79 10.32 -26.89 -7.31
C PHE A 79 11.46 -25.89 -7.17
N ARG A 80 11.62 -25.02 -8.17
CA ARG A 80 12.36 -23.77 -8.04
C ARG A 80 11.36 -22.64 -7.99
N ILE A 81 11.27 -21.97 -6.85
CA ILE A 81 10.25 -20.96 -6.61
C ILE A 81 10.82 -19.60 -6.97
N TRP A 82 10.14 -18.89 -7.85
CA TRP A 82 10.49 -17.57 -8.34
C TRP A 82 9.41 -16.56 -7.98
N VAL A 83 9.83 -15.37 -7.58
CA VAL A 83 8.96 -14.21 -7.34
C VAL A 83 9.44 -13.02 -8.14
N LEU A 84 8.57 -12.02 -8.28
CA LEU A 84 8.84 -10.82 -9.05
C LEU A 84 9.34 -9.63 -8.22
N SER A 85 9.37 -9.76 -6.89
CA SER A 85 9.90 -8.71 -6.03
C SER A 85 10.47 -9.18 -4.69
N ARG A 86 11.36 -8.36 -4.13
CA ARG A 86 11.93 -8.52 -2.78
C ARG A 86 10.85 -8.52 -1.70
N ALA A 87 9.79 -7.72 -1.88
CA ALA A 87 8.68 -7.67 -0.93
C ALA A 87 7.98 -9.04 -0.80
N VAL A 88 7.67 -9.69 -1.93
CA VAL A 88 7.08 -11.04 -1.93
C VAL A 88 8.06 -12.06 -1.35
N GLN A 89 9.34 -12.04 -1.75
CA GLN A 89 10.36 -12.92 -1.18
C GLN A 89 10.42 -12.80 0.34
N ASN A 90 10.46 -11.57 0.86
CA ASN A 90 10.49 -11.29 2.29
C ASN A 90 9.24 -11.83 3.00
N THR A 91 8.06 -11.71 2.38
CA THR A 91 6.83 -12.31 2.90
C THR A 91 6.93 -13.84 2.98
N LEU A 92 7.35 -14.50 1.90
CA LEU A 92 7.49 -15.96 1.89
C LEU A 92 8.49 -16.44 2.96
N VAL A 93 9.61 -15.72 3.13
CA VAL A 93 10.64 -16.05 4.11
C VAL A 93 10.15 -15.79 5.54
N LYS A 94 9.70 -14.56 5.83
CA LYS A 94 9.39 -14.14 7.21
C LYS A 94 8.07 -14.69 7.72
N LEU A 95 7.07 -14.83 6.85
CA LEU A 95 5.72 -15.20 7.27
C LEU A 95 5.38 -16.66 6.95
N LEU A 96 5.99 -17.25 5.92
CA LEU A 96 5.71 -18.64 5.52
C LEU A 96 6.88 -19.60 5.79
N GLY A 97 8.01 -19.10 6.28
CA GLY A 97 9.12 -19.91 6.79
C GLY A 97 10.06 -20.49 5.74
N PHE A 98 9.99 -20.03 4.49
CA PHE A 98 11.00 -20.37 3.48
C PHE A 98 12.39 -19.85 3.90
N SER A 99 13.44 -20.54 3.51
CA SER A 99 14.79 -19.97 3.59
C SER A 99 15.05 -19.04 2.40
N GLN A 100 15.91 -18.04 2.62
CA GLN A 100 16.20 -17.00 1.62
C GLN A 100 16.67 -17.58 0.27
N ASN A 101 17.44 -18.66 0.29
CA ASN A 101 17.98 -19.33 -0.89
C ASN A 101 17.00 -20.29 -1.59
N GLN A 102 15.81 -20.52 -1.05
CA GLN A 102 14.76 -21.31 -1.70
C GLN A 102 13.90 -20.48 -2.67
N ILE A 103 13.98 -19.16 -2.58
CA ILE A 103 13.17 -18.24 -3.36
C ILE A 103 14.07 -17.37 -4.22
N GLY A 104 13.96 -17.52 -5.54
CA GLY A 104 14.65 -16.68 -6.52
C GLY A 104 13.84 -15.43 -6.80
N ILE A 105 14.52 -14.32 -7.13
CA ILE A 105 13.87 -13.11 -7.64
C ILE A 105 14.20 -13.00 -9.12
N ILE A 106 13.18 -12.80 -9.94
CA ILE A 106 13.35 -12.46 -11.35
C ILE A 106 13.56 -10.94 -11.46
N PRO A 107 14.69 -10.47 -12.00
CA PRO A 107 15.03 -9.04 -11.94
C PRO A 107 14.15 -8.21 -12.87
N ARG A 108 13.50 -7.17 -12.35
CA ARG A 108 12.65 -6.25 -13.12
C ARG A 108 13.30 -5.78 -14.43
N TYR A 109 14.53 -5.30 -14.33
CA TYR A 109 15.22 -4.66 -15.45
C TYR A 109 15.78 -5.63 -16.49
N GLU A 110 15.71 -6.93 -16.21
CA GLU A 110 15.97 -7.96 -17.22
C GLU A 110 14.71 -8.37 -17.99
N LEU A 111 13.53 -8.13 -17.40
CA LEU A 111 12.25 -8.33 -18.08
C LEU A 111 11.85 -7.10 -18.91
N PHE A 112 12.06 -5.90 -18.37
CA PHE A 112 11.75 -4.62 -19.02
C PHE A 112 13.00 -3.76 -19.01
N GLY A 113 13.47 -3.40 -20.20
CA GLY A 113 14.71 -2.66 -20.35
C GLY A 113 14.63 -1.31 -19.64
N ARG A 114 15.77 -0.81 -19.16
CA ARG A 114 15.87 0.55 -18.62
C ARG A 114 16.40 1.49 -19.69
N GLN A 115 15.74 2.65 -19.85
CA GLN A 115 16.30 3.73 -20.66
C GLN A 115 17.51 4.35 -19.95
N PRO A 116 18.66 4.53 -20.64
CA PRO A 116 19.84 5.16 -20.07
C PRO A 116 19.57 6.62 -19.69
N GLU A 117 18.86 7.33 -20.56
CA GLU A 117 18.45 8.71 -20.38
C GLU A 117 17.01 8.74 -19.92
N THR A 118 16.77 9.35 -18.76
CA THR A 118 15.43 9.46 -18.20
C THR A 118 15.10 10.93 -17.95
N ALA A 119 13.87 11.31 -18.26
CA ALA A 119 13.44 12.68 -18.02
C ALA A 119 13.30 12.91 -16.50
N PRO A 120 13.79 14.05 -15.98
CA PRO A 120 13.63 14.38 -14.58
C PRO A 120 12.16 14.67 -14.27
N PHE A 121 11.76 14.42 -13.03
CA PHE A 121 10.45 14.80 -12.53
C PHE A 121 10.39 16.33 -12.34
N ILE A 122 9.52 17.02 -13.09
CA ILE A 122 9.37 18.48 -13.04
C ILE A 122 7.90 18.84 -12.84
N LEU A 123 7.58 19.39 -11.66
CA LEU A 123 6.22 19.81 -11.31
C LEU A 123 5.82 21.20 -11.84
N ARG A 124 6.80 22.07 -12.09
CA ARG A 124 6.56 23.49 -12.45
C ARG A 124 6.29 23.73 -13.94
N ARG A 125 6.31 22.69 -14.75
CA ARG A 125 5.96 22.73 -16.17
C ARG A 125 4.64 21.99 -16.39
N PRO A 126 3.89 22.30 -17.45
CA PRO A 126 2.74 21.49 -17.83
C PRO A 126 3.15 20.01 -17.94
N THR A 127 2.52 19.17 -17.11
CA THR A 127 2.90 17.76 -16.95
C THR A 127 1.63 16.90 -16.93
N GLN A 128 1.59 15.88 -17.77
CA GLN A 128 0.51 14.89 -17.81
C GLN A 128 0.82 13.76 -16.84
N TRP A 129 0.14 13.72 -15.70
CA TRP A 129 0.16 12.58 -14.79
C TRP A 129 -0.76 11.49 -15.31
N VAL A 130 -0.21 10.30 -15.53
CA VAL A 130 -0.90 9.19 -16.17
C VAL A 130 -0.91 7.99 -15.23
N PHE A 131 -2.12 7.58 -14.82
CA PHE A 131 -2.36 6.26 -14.24
C PHE A 131 -2.84 5.32 -15.34
N ALA A 132 -2.28 4.12 -15.40
CA ALA A 132 -2.70 3.08 -16.34
C ALA A 132 -2.88 1.75 -15.61
N GLY A 133 -4.09 1.17 -15.71
CA GLY A 133 -4.48 -0.06 -15.04
C GLY A 133 -5.94 -0.02 -14.63
N ARG A 134 -6.41 -1.08 -13.96
CA ARG A 134 -7.78 -1.13 -13.43
C ARG A 134 -8.04 0.05 -12.49
N LEU A 135 -9.20 0.65 -12.62
CA LEU A 135 -9.67 1.73 -11.76
C LEU A 135 -10.44 1.11 -10.58
N SER A 136 -9.69 0.58 -9.61
CA SER A 136 -10.24 -0.08 -8.42
C SER A 136 -9.78 0.58 -7.12
N ALA A 137 -10.45 0.23 -6.03
CA ALA A 137 -10.16 0.79 -4.71
C ALA A 137 -8.73 0.48 -4.25
N THR A 138 -8.20 -0.70 -4.63
CA THR A 138 -6.82 -1.14 -4.30
C THR A 138 -5.72 -0.30 -4.95
N LYS A 139 -6.08 0.49 -5.97
CA LYS A 139 -5.18 1.44 -6.66
C LYS A 139 -5.16 2.82 -6.01
N ASN A 140 -5.98 3.03 -4.98
CA ASN A 140 -5.99 4.22 -4.13
C ASN A 140 -6.22 5.53 -4.92
N LEU A 141 -7.11 5.47 -5.91
CA LEU A 141 -7.35 6.59 -6.82
C LEU A 141 -7.96 7.81 -6.14
N THR A 142 -8.71 7.64 -5.05
CA THR A 142 -9.23 8.76 -4.24
C THR A 142 -8.09 9.60 -3.65
N MET A 143 -7.01 8.96 -3.16
CA MET A 143 -5.82 9.67 -2.70
C MET A 143 -5.14 10.43 -3.84
N LEU A 144 -4.98 9.78 -4.99
CA LEU A 144 -4.41 10.42 -6.18
C LEU A 144 -5.21 11.65 -6.62
N LEU A 145 -6.55 11.55 -6.64
CA LEU A 145 -7.44 12.67 -6.94
C LEU A 145 -7.24 13.82 -5.94
N ALA A 146 -7.25 13.55 -4.64
CA ALA A 146 -7.07 14.56 -3.61
C ALA A 146 -5.70 15.26 -3.73
N THR A 147 -4.64 14.50 -4.00
CA THR A 147 -3.29 15.07 -4.20
C THR A 147 -3.23 15.97 -5.42
N VAL A 148 -3.73 15.54 -6.58
CA VAL A 148 -3.69 16.38 -7.80
C VAL A 148 -4.55 17.64 -7.64
N SER A 149 -5.74 17.51 -7.04
CA SER A 149 -6.60 18.67 -6.73
C SER A 149 -5.85 19.69 -5.88
N ALA A 150 -5.13 19.26 -4.83
CA ALA A 150 -4.33 20.14 -4.00
C ALA A 150 -3.12 20.76 -4.74
N LEU A 151 -2.43 19.98 -5.60
CA LEU A 151 -1.35 20.50 -6.44
C LEU A 151 -1.83 21.64 -7.36
N GLN A 152 -3.01 21.46 -7.98
CA GLN A 152 -3.60 22.47 -8.85
C GLN A 152 -4.08 23.71 -8.08
N THR A 153 -4.86 23.52 -7.02
CA THR A 153 -5.62 24.62 -6.41
C THR A 153 -4.85 25.34 -5.32
N ARG A 154 -4.10 24.62 -4.48
CA ARG A 154 -3.32 25.20 -3.37
C ARG A 154 -1.92 25.60 -3.81
N HIS A 155 -1.29 24.79 -4.66
CA HIS A 155 0.09 25.03 -5.11
C HIS A 155 0.18 25.63 -6.53
N GLN A 156 -0.95 25.83 -7.21
CA GLN A 156 -1.03 26.47 -8.53
C GLN A 156 -0.11 25.80 -9.58
N LEU A 157 0.04 24.47 -9.48
CA LEU A 157 0.88 23.71 -10.40
C LEU A 157 0.08 23.27 -11.65
N PRO A 158 0.69 23.35 -12.84
CA PRO A 158 0.03 23.00 -14.10
C PRO A 158 0.04 21.48 -14.35
N VAL A 159 -0.57 20.70 -13.45
CA VAL A 159 -0.64 19.23 -13.54
C VAL A 159 -2.01 18.81 -14.11
N GLU A 160 -2.01 17.90 -15.08
CA GLU A 160 -3.22 17.26 -15.61
C GLU A 160 -3.23 15.78 -15.25
N LEU A 161 -4.37 15.25 -14.79
CA LEU A 161 -4.49 13.83 -14.42
C LEU A 161 -5.28 13.06 -15.47
N HIS A 162 -4.68 12.00 -15.98
CA HIS A 162 -5.26 11.06 -16.93
C HIS A 162 -5.35 9.68 -16.26
N LEU A 163 -6.56 9.11 -16.23
CA LEU A 163 -6.83 7.79 -15.67
C LEU A 163 -7.24 6.85 -16.81
N SER A 164 -6.43 5.85 -17.13
CA SER A 164 -6.69 4.92 -18.24
C SER A 164 -6.89 3.49 -17.75
N GLY A 165 -8.07 2.94 -17.98
CA GLY A 165 -8.39 1.54 -17.70
C GLY A 165 -9.87 1.32 -17.40
N GLU A 166 -10.22 0.06 -17.11
CA GLU A 166 -11.59 -0.34 -16.78
C GLU A 166 -11.87 -0.10 -15.30
N PHE A 167 -13.08 0.35 -14.98
CA PHE A 167 -13.56 0.35 -13.60
C PHE A 167 -13.70 -1.09 -13.10
N ASP A 168 -13.31 -1.28 -11.85
CA ASP A 168 -13.34 -2.57 -11.19
C ASP A 168 -13.78 -2.37 -9.74
N GLU A 169 -14.64 -3.27 -9.28
CA GLU A 169 -15.25 -3.27 -7.95
C GLU A 169 -14.37 -3.97 -6.90
N GLU A 170 -13.13 -4.31 -7.27
CA GLU A 170 -12.13 -4.80 -6.33
C GLU A 170 -11.83 -3.83 -5.19
N ILE A 171 -11.84 -4.40 -3.98
CA ILE A 171 -11.55 -3.75 -2.71
C ILE A 171 -10.26 -4.31 -2.10
N HIS A 172 -9.73 -3.66 -1.06
CA HIS A 172 -8.58 -4.22 -0.32
C HIS A 172 -8.98 -5.49 0.44
N GLU A 173 -8.72 -6.64 -0.16
CA GLU A 173 -9.07 -7.93 0.44
C GLU A 173 -8.35 -8.17 1.78
N ASP A 174 -7.21 -7.53 2.03
CA ASP A 174 -6.49 -7.58 3.30
C ASP A 174 -7.15 -6.78 4.44
N ARG A 175 -8.33 -6.18 4.18
CA ARG A 175 -9.13 -5.36 5.10
C ARG A 175 -10.50 -5.97 5.40
N GLY A 176 -10.74 -7.21 5.00
CA GLY A 176 -11.99 -7.92 5.26
C GLY A 176 -13.01 -7.80 4.13
N ARG A 177 -14.14 -8.50 4.27
CA ARG A 177 -15.25 -8.43 3.29
C ARG A 177 -16.00 -7.10 3.42
N ARG A 178 -16.39 -6.53 2.29
CA ARG A 178 -17.28 -5.37 2.18
C ARG A 178 -18.32 -5.62 1.09
N GLU A 179 -19.35 -4.78 1.08
CA GLU A 179 -20.25 -4.69 -0.07
C GLU A 179 -19.42 -4.36 -1.32
N ARG A 180 -19.58 -5.20 -2.35
CA ARG A 180 -18.98 -4.99 -3.67
C ARG A 180 -19.94 -4.14 -4.49
N GLY A 181 -19.40 -3.27 -5.33
CA GLY A 181 -20.20 -2.39 -6.18
C GLY A 181 -20.12 -0.93 -5.74
N GLY A 182 -20.37 -0.04 -6.70
CA GLY A 182 -20.45 1.39 -6.44
C GLY A 182 -19.10 2.10 -6.41
N TYR A 183 -17.98 1.44 -6.71
CA TYR A 183 -16.67 2.09 -6.68
C TYR A 183 -16.57 3.17 -7.76
N HIS A 184 -17.11 2.90 -8.95
CA HIS A 184 -17.19 3.92 -10.00
C HIS A 184 -17.97 5.15 -9.52
N GLU A 185 -19.19 4.97 -9.03
CA GLU A 185 -20.04 6.05 -8.52
C GLU A 185 -19.37 6.79 -7.37
N HIS A 186 -18.74 6.06 -6.45
CA HIS A 186 -17.99 6.62 -5.33
C HIS A 186 -16.82 7.48 -5.81
N LEU A 187 -16.01 6.99 -6.76
CA LEU A 187 -14.85 7.72 -7.27
C LEU A 187 -15.28 9.00 -8.00
N ILE A 188 -16.35 8.94 -8.80
CA ILE A 188 -16.92 10.10 -9.48
C ILE A 188 -17.49 11.09 -8.47
N ALA A 189 -18.28 10.64 -7.49
CA ALA A 189 -18.82 11.49 -6.44
C ALA A 189 -17.71 12.14 -5.58
N PHE A 190 -16.63 11.42 -5.29
CA PHE A 190 -15.48 11.98 -4.60
C PHE A 190 -14.77 13.04 -5.46
N SER A 191 -14.60 12.78 -6.76
CA SER A 191 -13.99 13.72 -7.71
C SER A 191 -14.78 15.03 -7.83
N THR A 192 -16.12 14.98 -7.89
CA THR A 192 -16.96 16.19 -8.00
C THR A 192 -16.94 17.07 -6.75
N GLN A 193 -16.59 16.52 -5.59
CA GLN A 193 -16.46 17.27 -4.35
C GLN A 193 -15.10 17.98 -4.20
N LEU A 194 -14.12 17.64 -5.03
CA LEU A 194 -12.80 18.26 -4.99
C LEU A 194 -12.77 19.53 -5.84
N PRO A 195 -12.05 20.58 -5.42
CA PRO A 195 -11.84 21.76 -6.26
C PRO A 195 -10.82 21.43 -7.36
N TRP A 196 -11.06 21.90 -8.59
CA TRP A 196 -10.20 21.64 -9.74
C TRP A 196 -9.92 22.91 -10.54
N THR A 197 -8.69 23.04 -11.02
CA THR A 197 -8.42 23.91 -12.17
C THR A 197 -8.64 23.16 -13.48
N LYS A 198 -8.26 21.86 -13.50
CA LYS A 198 -8.53 20.93 -14.60
C LYS A 198 -8.95 19.57 -14.01
N PRO A 199 -10.21 19.14 -14.14
CA PRO A 199 -10.66 17.86 -13.59
C PRO A 199 -9.95 16.68 -14.28
N PRO A 200 -9.91 15.49 -13.63
CA PRO A 200 -9.29 14.30 -14.21
C PRO A 200 -9.98 13.87 -15.52
N ILE A 201 -9.21 13.35 -16.46
CA ILE A 201 -9.69 12.82 -17.73
C ILE A 201 -9.65 11.29 -17.68
N PHE A 202 -10.82 10.66 -17.81
CA PHE A 202 -10.94 9.21 -17.88
C PHE A 202 -10.82 8.73 -19.33
N HIS A 203 -9.95 7.75 -19.56
CA HIS A 203 -9.71 7.16 -20.87
C HIS A 203 -10.24 5.73 -20.86
N ALA A 204 -10.86 5.35 -21.97
CA ALA A 204 -11.14 3.94 -22.23
C ALA A 204 -9.84 3.12 -22.18
N PRO A 205 -9.93 1.83 -21.86
CA PRO A 205 -8.79 0.92 -21.88
C PRO A 205 -8.08 0.98 -23.22
N ALA A 206 -6.75 0.91 -23.20
CA ALA A 206 -5.94 0.78 -24.40
C ALA A 206 -5.26 -0.59 -24.40
N ALA A 207 -4.82 -1.04 -25.58
CA ALA A 207 -3.98 -2.22 -25.64
C ALA A 207 -2.68 -2.00 -24.82
N PRO A 208 -2.02 -3.08 -24.35
CA PRO A 208 -1.01 -3.01 -23.28
C PRO A 208 0.18 -2.09 -23.55
N THR A 209 0.52 -1.86 -24.82
CA THR A 209 1.66 -1.02 -25.22
C THR A 209 1.23 0.27 -25.93
N GLU A 210 -0.08 0.47 -26.14
CA GLU A 210 -0.60 1.62 -26.87
C GLU A 210 -0.82 2.82 -25.96
N TRP A 211 -1.18 2.59 -24.69
CA TRP A 211 -1.48 3.67 -23.75
C TRP A 211 -0.31 4.65 -23.61
N ILE A 212 0.92 4.14 -23.61
CA ILE A 212 2.13 4.96 -23.47
C ILE A 212 2.36 5.91 -24.65
N ARG A 213 1.79 5.63 -25.82
CA ARG A 213 1.93 6.47 -27.03
C ARG A 213 0.88 7.58 -27.10
N LYS A 214 -0.18 7.51 -26.27
CA LYS A 214 -1.28 8.49 -26.26
C LYS A 214 -0.88 9.82 -25.63
N PHE A 215 0.11 9.80 -24.74
CA PHE A 215 0.54 10.98 -23.97
C PHE A 215 1.88 11.47 -24.50
N ARG A 216 2.00 12.78 -24.71
CA ARG A 216 3.18 13.38 -25.36
C ARG A 216 3.79 14.54 -24.60
N GLU A 217 3.00 15.24 -23.79
CA GLU A 217 3.44 16.45 -23.11
C GLU A 217 3.92 16.13 -21.71
N ASN A 218 5.25 16.00 -21.55
CA ASN A 218 5.93 15.71 -20.28
C ASN A 218 5.20 14.65 -19.44
N PRO A 219 5.00 13.43 -19.98
CA PRO A 219 4.23 12.42 -19.27
C PRO A 219 4.97 11.95 -18.01
N CYS A 220 4.22 11.73 -16.94
CA CYS A 220 4.70 11.18 -15.68
C CYS A 220 3.77 10.03 -15.28
N PHE A 221 4.30 8.82 -15.15
CA PHE A 221 3.50 7.71 -14.66
C PHE A 221 3.26 7.87 -13.16
N VAL A 222 2.02 7.66 -12.71
CA VAL A 222 1.67 7.74 -11.30
C VAL A 222 0.93 6.49 -10.84
N SER A 223 1.30 5.94 -9.68
CA SER A 223 0.58 4.81 -9.07
C SER A 223 0.67 4.84 -7.55
N PHE A 224 -0.47 5.04 -6.90
CA PHE A 224 -0.57 5.14 -5.43
C PHE A 224 -1.04 3.81 -4.82
N SER A 225 -1.00 2.71 -5.59
CA SER A 225 -1.51 1.42 -5.13
C SER A 225 -0.84 0.96 -3.84
N THR A 226 -1.66 0.47 -2.92
CA THR A 226 -1.25 -0.16 -1.68
C THR A 226 -1.80 -1.59 -1.60
N SER A 227 -2.05 -2.21 -2.74
CA SER A 227 -2.51 -3.59 -2.79
C SER A 227 -1.45 -4.53 -2.22
N ILE A 228 -1.84 -5.45 -1.34
CA ILE A 228 -0.95 -6.53 -0.88
C ILE A 228 -0.58 -7.54 -1.98
N THR A 229 -1.18 -7.39 -3.16
CA THR A 229 -0.89 -8.15 -4.37
C THR A 229 -0.12 -7.35 -5.41
N GLU A 230 0.27 -6.10 -5.12
CA GLU A 230 1.13 -5.31 -5.99
C GLU A 230 2.56 -5.85 -5.91
N ASP A 231 2.87 -6.82 -6.74
CA ASP A 231 4.10 -7.62 -6.73
C ASP A 231 5.11 -7.19 -7.79
N PHE A 232 4.66 -6.52 -8.86
CA PHE A 232 5.50 -6.05 -9.96
C PHE A 232 5.08 -4.69 -10.56
N GLY A 233 3.80 -4.46 -10.88
CA GLY A 233 3.38 -3.25 -11.58
C GLY A 233 3.89 -3.17 -13.04
N VAL A 234 3.19 -3.84 -13.96
CA VAL A 234 3.54 -3.89 -15.40
C VAL A 234 3.55 -2.50 -16.03
N ALA A 235 2.52 -1.70 -15.76
CA ALA A 235 2.43 -0.33 -16.30
C ALA A 235 3.59 0.56 -15.85
N LEU A 236 4.05 0.39 -14.59
CA LEU A 236 5.26 1.06 -14.10
C LEU A 236 6.50 0.62 -14.90
N ALA A 237 6.68 -0.68 -15.10
CA ALA A 237 7.82 -1.20 -15.85
C ALA A 237 7.85 -0.67 -17.29
N GLN A 238 6.68 -0.63 -17.96
CA GLN A 238 6.52 -0.05 -19.30
C GLN A 238 6.83 1.45 -19.32
N ALA A 239 6.34 2.22 -18.33
CA ALA A 239 6.65 3.64 -18.19
C ALA A 239 8.16 3.89 -18.08
N GLN A 240 8.86 3.11 -17.26
CA GLN A 240 10.31 3.20 -17.11
C GLN A 240 11.06 2.77 -18.37
N GLU A 241 10.58 1.74 -19.08
CA GLU A 241 11.14 1.30 -20.38
C GLU A 241 10.95 2.36 -21.48
N ALA A 242 9.97 3.26 -21.35
CA ALA A 242 9.82 4.44 -22.20
C ALA A 242 10.53 5.70 -21.67
N GLY A 243 11.26 5.60 -20.55
CA GLY A 243 12.03 6.71 -19.98
C GLY A 243 11.19 7.75 -19.24
N TRP A 244 9.93 7.46 -18.93
CA TRP A 244 9.05 8.40 -18.22
C TRP A 244 9.48 8.58 -16.77
N PRO A 245 9.38 9.79 -16.19
CA PRO A 245 9.39 9.95 -14.75
C PRO A 245 8.22 9.18 -14.14
N CYS A 246 8.44 8.62 -12.96
CA CYS A 246 7.49 7.78 -12.26
C CYS A 246 7.31 8.25 -10.82
N LEU A 247 6.07 8.39 -10.38
CA LEU A 247 5.70 8.67 -9.00
C LEU A 247 4.91 7.50 -8.43
N VAL A 248 5.53 6.72 -7.55
CA VAL A 248 4.93 5.46 -7.10
C VAL A 248 4.99 5.29 -5.60
N SER A 249 4.03 4.53 -5.05
CA SER A 249 4.09 4.09 -3.67
C SER A 249 5.37 3.32 -3.35
N ASP A 250 5.91 3.51 -2.15
CA ASP A 250 7.00 2.68 -1.61
C ASP A 250 6.45 1.36 -1.05
N TRP A 251 5.81 0.58 -1.93
CA TRP A 251 5.01 -0.59 -1.56
C TRP A 251 5.21 -1.77 -2.52
N GLY A 252 5.37 -2.97 -1.97
CA GLY A 252 5.39 -4.20 -2.75
C GLY A 252 6.43 -4.18 -3.87
N GLY A 253 6.01 -4.57 -5.08
CA GLY A 253 6.84 -4.58 -6.28
C GLY A 253 7.32 -3.20 -6.72
N HIS A 254 6.59 -2.12 -6.39
CA HIS A 254 7.06 -0.77 -6.72
C HIS A 254 8.39 -0.46 -6.05
N ARG A 255 8.70 -1.04 -4.89
CA ARG A 255 9.97 -0.80 -4.16
C ARG A 255 11.20 -1.18 -4.97
N ASP A 256 11.07 -2.18 -5.83
CA ASP A 256 12.17 -2.68 -6.65
C ASP A 256 12.38 -1.85 -7.93
N ALA A 257 11.54 -0.84 -8.17
CA ALA A 257 11.79 0.11 -9.24
C ALA A 257 12.81 1.17 -8.77
N GLU A 258 13.98 1.17 -9.40
CA GLU A 258 15.14 2.04 -9.11
C GLU A 258 15.40 3.05 -10.24
N GLY A 259 16.13 4.13 -9.93
CA GLY A 259 16.64 5.09 -10.92
C GLY A 259 16.40 6.55 -10.53
N ASN A 260 16.97 7.48 -11.31
CA ASN A 260 16.93 8.91 -10.98
C ASN A 260 15.60 9.57 -11.38
N ASN A 261 14.77 8.87 -12.15
CA ASN A 261 13.45 9.30 -12.63
C ASN A 261 12.30 8.66 -11.86
N ILE A 262 12.55 8.07 -10.69
CA ILE A 262 11.48 7.53 -9.86
C ILE A 262 11.49 8.20 -8.50
N LEU A 263 10.33 8.71 -8.11
CA LEU A 263 10.09 9.25 -6.77
C LEU A 263 9.19 8.29 -6.01
N LYS A 264 9.68 7.81 -4.87
CA LYS A 264 8.92 6.95 -3.96
C LYS A 264 8.12 7.80 -3.00
N LEU A 265 6.82 7.57 -2.98
CA LEU A 265 5.92 8.23 -2.06
C LEU A 265 6.09 7.62 -0.66
N PRO A 266 6.22 8.44 0.39
CA PRO A 266 6.35 7.94 1.75
C PRO A 266 5.08 7.21 2.14
N ALA A 267 5.20 5.92 2.47
CA ALA A 267 4.07 5.05 2.78
C ALA A 267 3.11 5.61 3.87
N PRO A 268 3.55 6.32 4.92
CA PRO A 268 2.63 6.94 5.89
C PRO A 268 1.68 8.01 5.29
N LEU A 269 2.08 8.67 4.19
CA LEU A 269 1.24 9.66 3.52
C LEU A 269 0.25 9.03 2.53
N ILE A 270 0.45 7.76 2.17
CA ILE A 270 -0.45 7.05 1.28
C ILE A 270 -1.55 6.42 2.13
N GLY A 271 -2.76 6.94 1.97
CA GLY A 271 -3.94 6.39 2.64
C GLY A 271 -4.33 5.04 2.07
N ASN A 272 -5.49 4.55 2.51
CA ASN A 272 -6.16 3.43 1.86
C ASN A 272 -7.57 3.86 1.47
N SER A 273 -8.19 3.17 0.52
CA SER A 273 -9.50 3.56 0.01
C SER A 273 -10.64 3.44 1.01
N HIS A 274 -10.41 2.87 2.20
CA HIS A 274 -11.40 2.76 3.28
C HIS A 274 -11.33 3.93 4.27
N GLU A 275 -10.36 4.81 4.13
CA GLU A 275 -10.27 5.99 4.99
C GLU A 275 -11.43 6.95 4.73
N PRO A 276 -11.90 7.67 5.76
CA PRO A 276 -12.88 8.74 5.57
C PRO A 276 -12.41 9.75 4.51
N SER A 277 -13.33 10.23 3.68
CA SER A 277 -13.06 11.19 2.60
C SER A 277 -12.30 12.42 3.08
N GLU A 278 -12.61 12.91 4.28
CA GLU A 278 -11.95 14.06 4.92
C GLU A 278 -10.48 13.75 5.19
N LEU A 279 -10.17 12.57 5.74
CA LEU A 279 -8.80 12.14 5.98
C LEU A 279 -8.02 11.98 4.67
N ILE A 280 -8.67 11.44 3.63
CA ILE A 280 -8.06 11.32 2.30
C ILE A 280 -7.70 12.72 1.75
N ARG A 281 -8.55 13.73 1.94
CA ARG A 281 -8.25 15.11 1.53
C ARG A 281 -7.08 15.71 2.31
N ILE A 282 -7.04 15.51 3.63
CA ILE A 282 -5.94 15.99 4.48
C ILE A 282 -4.61 15.38 4.03
N LYS A 283 -4.56 14.05 3.90
CA LYS A 283 -3.36 13.33 3.44
C LYS A 283 -2.98 13.72 2.02
N GLY A 284 -3.97 13.88 1.13
CA GLY A 284 -3.76 14.31 -0.25
C GLY A 284 -3.08 15.69 -0.32
N SER A 285 -3.55 16.64 0.49
CA SER A 285 -2.95 17.98 0.63
C SER A 285 -1.54 17.92 1.22
N ALA A 286 -1.33 17.12 2.26
CA ALA A 286 0.00 16.95 2.86
C ALA A 286 1.00 16.32 1.87
N LEU A 287 0.56 15.32 1.10
CA LEU A 287 1.38 14.70 0.05
C LEU A 287 1.70 15.68 -1.07
N ALA A 288 0.74 16.52 -1.49
CA ALA A 288 1.00 17.59 -2.46
C ALA A 288 2.07 18.57 -1.95
N ALA A 289 1.97 18.99 -0.69
CA ALA A 289 2.98 19.86 -0.07
C ALA A 289 4.36 19.19 0.01
N TRP A 290 4.41 17.89 0.33
CA TRP A 290 5.64 17.10 0.32
C TRP A 290 6.26 17.08 -1.08
N LEU A 291 5.49 16.75 -2.12
CA LEU A 291 5.97 16.71 -3.50
C LEU A 291 6.56 18.06 -3.97
N VAL A 292 5.95 19.17 -3.57
CA VAL A 292 6.45 20.52 -3.90
C VAL A 292 7.83 20.78 -3.26
N ARG A 293 8.06 20.29 -2.05
CA ARG A 293 9.37 20.41 -1.37
C ARG A 293 10.42 19.51 -2.02
N GLU A 294 10.04 18.28 -2.34
CA GLU A 294 10.95 17.23 -2.81
C GLU A 294 11.25 17.29 -4.31
N GLN A 295 10.69 18.27 -5.05
CA GLN A 295 10.85 18.40 -6.51
C GLN A 295 12.31 18.46 -6.99
N ASN A 296 13.27 18.73 -6.09
CA ASN A 296 14.70 18.81 -6.40
C ASN A 296 15.47 17.53 -6.03
N LEU A 297 14.84 16.54 -5.40
CA LEU A 297 15.49 15.32 -4.99
C LEU A 297 15.42 14.30 -6.13
N THR A 298 16.38 14.40 -7.04
CA THR A 298 16.71 13.26 -7.90
C THR A 298 17.46 12.26 -7.04
N GLY A 299 16.82 11.13 -6.72
CA GLY A 299 17.47 10.04 -6.00
C GLY A 299 18.71 9.58 -6.78
N SER A 300 19.89 9.72 -6.18
CA SER A 300 21.19 9.52 -6.85
C SER A 300 21.79 8.13 -6.61
N SER A 301 20.99 7.13 -6.25
CA SER A 301 21.53 5.78 -6.11
C SER A 301 21.70 5.18 -7.51
N GLU A 302 22.96 5.02 -7.92
CA GLU A 302 23.27 4.13 -9.04
C GLU A 302 22.58 2.79 -8.81
N PRO A 303 21.87 2.25 -9.81
CA PRO A 303 21.25 0.95 -9.71
C PRO A 303 22.36 -0.07 -9.44
N GLN A 304 22.32 -0.67 -8.26
CA GLN A 304 23.07 -1.91 -8.08
C GLN A 304 22.31 -2.95 -8.87
N THR A 305 22.99 -3.72 -9.72
CA THR A 305 22.39 -4.93 -10.28
C THR A 305 22.58 -6.01 -9.21
N PRO A 306 21.60 -6.24 -8.32
CA PRO A 306 21.70 -7.31 -7.34
C PRO A 306 21.98 -8.62 -8.06
N ASN A 307 23.01 -9.33 -7.59
CA ASN A 307 23.25 -10.69 -8.01
C ASN A 307 22.19 -11.58 -7.34
N TYR A 308 21.20 -12.03 -8.12
CA TYR A 308 20.17 -12.95 -7.65
C TYR A 308 20.59 -14.38 -8.00
N PRO A 309 21.06 -15.17 -7.02
CA PRO A 309 21.40 -16.56 -7.28
C PRO A 309 20.15 -17.36 -7.64
N SER A 310 20.33 -18.39 -8.47
CA SER A 310 19.26 -19.36 -8.74
C SER A 310 18.80 -20.01 -7.43
N PRO A 311 17.49 -20.17 -7.21
CA PRO A 311 16.97 -20.78 -6.01
C PRO A 311 17.32 -22.27 -5.95
N LEU A 312 17.50 -22.76 -4.72
CA LEU A 312 17.60 -24.18 -4.46
C LEU A 312 16.28 -24.88 -4.80
N THR A 313 16.40 -26.09 -5.36
CA THR A 313 15.26 -26.97 -5.56
C THR A 313 14.66 -27.34 -4.20
N THR A 314 13.39 -27.04 -4.00
CA THR A 314 12.63 -27.33 -2.80
C THR A 314 11.73 -28.54 -3.06
N PRO A 315 11.91 -29.66 -2.34
CA PRO A 315 11.05 -30.83 -2.48
C PRO A 315 9.60 -30.53 -2.10
N LEU A 316 8.63 -31.21 -2.72
CA LEU A 316 7.21 -31.06 -2.36
C LEU A 316 6.94 -31.30 -0.88
N THR A 317 7.62 -32.27 -0.27
CA THR A 317 7.51 -32.56 1.17
C THR A 317 7.87 -31.35 2.02
N GLN A 318 8.87 -30.55 1.62
CA GLN A 318 9.24 -29.33 2.33
C GLN A 318 8.20 -28.22 2.15
N VAL A 319 7.67 -28.05 0.93
CA VAL A 319 6.60 -27.08 0.67
C VAL A 319 5.36 -27.42 1.51
N ASP A 320 4.99 -28.70 1.58
CA ASP A 320 3.89 -29.18 2.41
C ASP A 320 4.12 -28.97 3.91
N LEU A 321 5.35 -29.18 4.40
CA LEU A 321 5.70 -28.89 5.79
C LEU A 321 5.52 -27.41 6.12
N LEU A 322 6.03 -26.51 5.26
CA LEU A 322 5.87 -25.06 5.43
C LEU A 322 4.41 -24.64 5.39
N ARG A 323 3.63 -25.17 4.43
CA ARG A 323 2.20 -24.90 4.29
C ARG A 323 1.42 -25.33 5.52
N ARG A 324 1.66 -26.54 6.02
CA ARG A 324 1.02 -27.04 7.26
C ARG A 324 1.43 -26.20 8.47
N ALA A 325 2.71 -25.87 8.60
CA ALA A 325 3.21 -25.02 9.68
C ALA A 325 2.52 -23.64 9.68
N PHE A 326 2.36 -23.02 8.51
CA PHE A 326 1.63 -21.76 8.37
C PHE A 326 0.15 -21.89 8.78
N ILE A 327 -0.55 -22.92 8.29
CA ILE A 327 -1.95 -23.18 8.64
C ILE A 327 -2.09 -23.38 10.16
N THR A 328 -1.22 -24.19 10.77
CA THR A 328 -1.23 -24.46 12.21
C THR A 328 -0.91 -23.22 13.03
N ALA A 329 0.07 -22.40 12.62
CA ALA A 329 0.46 -21.19 13.33
C ALA A 329 -0.62 -20.08 13.31
N GLN A 330 -1.66 -20.25 12.50
CA GLN A 330 -2.79 -19.33 12.37
C GLN A 330 -4.12 -20.04 12.68
N ASP A 331 -4.08 -21.09 13.53
CA ASP A 331 -5.24 -21.84 14.01
C ASP A 331 -6.18 -22.37 12.91
N GLY A 332 -5.63 -22.72 11.75
CA GLY A 332 -6.41 -23.23 10.61
C GLY A 332 -7.12 -22.15 9.77
N ALA A 333 -7.18 -20.90 10.24
CA ALA A 333 -7.87 -19.79 9.57
C ALA A 333 -7.40 -19.51 8.13
N PRO A 334 -6.12 -19.72 7.73
CA PRO A 334 -5.70 -19.50 6.34
C PRO A 334 -6.42 -20.35 5.30
N ILE A 335 -7.07 -21.46 5.70
CA ILE A 335 -7.88 -22.28 4.79
C ILE A 335 -9.02 -21.45 4.16
N GLU A 336 -9.49 -20.39 4.85
CA GLU A 336 -10.50 -19.48 4.29
C GLU A 336 -10.03 -18.73 3.04
N ILE A 337 -8.71 -18.53 2.86
CA ILE A 337 -8.17 -17.95 1.62
C ILE A 337 -8.54 -18.83 0.40
N GLN A 338 -8.51 -20.16 0.56
CA GLN A 338 -8.86 -21.10 -0.51
C GLN A 338 -10.36 -21.25 -0.69
N ARG A 339 -11.12 -21.27 0.41
CA ARG A 339 -12.57 -21.54 0.40
C ARG A 339 -13.39 -20.33 0.00
N SER A 340 -13.02 -19.18 0.53
CA SER A 340 -13.85 -17.97 0.57
C SER A 340 -13.08 -16.72 0.10
N GLY A 341 -11.78 -16.83 -0.15
CA GLY A 341 -10.91 -15.76 -0.63
C GLY A 341 -10.17 -15.00 0.48
N PRO A 342 -9.18 -14.16 0.12
CA PRO A 342 -8.34 -13.43 1.06
C PRO A 342 -9.12 -12.55 2.05
N ALA A 343 -10.24 -11.96 1.59
CA ALA A 343 -11.13 -11.13 2.40
C ALA A 343 -11.80 -11.87 3.55
N ALA A 344 -12.18 -13.13 3.36
CA ALA A 344 -12.80 -13.93 4.42
C ALA A 344 -11.79 -14.25 5.53
N PHE A 345 -10.53 -14.53 5.17
CA PHE A 345 -9.46 -14.69 6.15
C PHE A 345 -9.22 -13.39 6.92
N ALA A 346 -9.20 -12.25 6.22
CA ALA A 346 -9.01 -10.93 6.82
C ALA A 346 -10.11 -10.52 7.84
N ASP A 347 -11.29 -11.15 7.82
CA ASP A 347 -12.31 -10.91 8.85
C ASP A 347 -11.99 -11.60 10.20
N THR A 348 -11.16 -12.65 10.17
CA THR A 348 -10.74 -13.37 11.38
C THR A 348 -9.70 -12.57 12.17
N GLU A 349 -9.55 -12.86 13.46
CA GLU A 349 -8.52 -12.22 14.29
C GLU A 349 -7.11 -12.55 13.76
N GLN A 350 -6.86 -13.83 13.48
CA GLN A 350 -5.61 -14.33 12.93
C GLN A 350 -5.29 -13.66 11.59
N GLY A 351 -6.28 -13.52 10.70
CA GLY A 351 -6.09 -12.86 9.42
C GLY A 351 -5.76 -11.38 9.51
N ARG A 352 -6.38 -10.64 10.44
CA ARG A 352 -6.02 -9.22 10.65
C ARG A 352 -4.59 -9.07 11.16
N VAL A 353 -4.18 -9.89 12.12
CA VAL A 353 -2.80 -9.92 12.64
C VAL A 353 -1.82 -10.28 11.52
N PHE A 354 -2.13 -11.31 10.73
CA PHE A 354 -1.32 -11.73 9.59
C PHE A 354 -1.17 -10.60 8.56
N TYR A 355 -2.27 -10.02 8.10
CA TYR A 355 -2.21 -8.96 7.08
C TYR A 355 -1.56 -7.68 7.59
N SER A 356 -1.65 -7.39 8.89
CA SER A 356 -0.87 -6.31 9.49
C SER A 356 0.64 -6.54 9.34
N ARG A 357 1.12 -7.75 9.67
CA ARG A 357 2.53 -8.14 9.46
C ARG A 357 2.90 -8.18 7.98
N HIS A 358 1.99 -8.63 7.13
CA HIS A 358 2.18 -8.68 5.68
C HIS A 358 2.39 -7.28 5.09
N ARG A 359 1.54 -6.31 5.45
CA ARG A 359 1.67 -4.91 5.04
C ARG A 359 3.00 -4.29 5.50
N LEU A 360 3.47 -4.63 6.70
CA LEU A 360 4.79 -4.22 7.19
C LEU A 360 5.93 -4.85 6.37
N ALA A 361 5.80 -6.11 5.95
CA ALA A 361 6.79 -6.74 5.06
C ALA A 361 6.79 -6.13 3.64
N PHE A 362 5.63 -5.64 3.19
CA PHE A 362 5.44 -5.04 1.87
C PHE A 362 5.87 -3.58 1.79
N SER A 363 5.70 -2.80 2.86
CA SER A 363 6.14 -1.40 2.92
C SER A 363 7.60 -1.25 3.35
N SER A 364 8.18 -0.09 3.05
CA SER A 364 9.48 0.33 3.59
C SER A 364 9.38 0.97 4.98
N SER A 365 8.16 1.24 5.45
CA SER A 365 7.92 1.87 6.75
C SER A 365 8.63 1.09 7.86
N PRO A 366 9.50 1.74 8.66
CA PRO A 366 10.08 1.09 9.82
C PRO A 366 8.96 0.60 10.74
N PRO A 367 9.08 -0.61 11.34
CA PRO A 367 8.12 -1.07 12.35
C PRO A 367 8.07 -0.15 13.60
N ASP A 368 9.07 0.74 13.76
CA ASP A 368 9.35 1.57 14.93
C ASP A 368 9.38 3.10 14.65
N SER A 369 9.02 3.56 13.45
CA SER A 369 8.93 5.00 13.16
C SER A 369 7.95 5.67 14.13
N TYR A 370 8.30 6.86 14.65
CA TYR A 370 7.58 7.52 15.74
C TYR A 370 6.10 7.66 15.39
N VAL A 371 5.25 6.84 16.03
CA VAL A 371 3.82 6.86 15.76
C VAL A 371 3.21 8.03 16.53
N LEU A 372 2.81 9.07 15.82
CA LEU A 372 1.96 10.14 16.35
C LEU A 372 0.51 9.76 16.04
N VAL A 373 -0.25 9.34 17.03
CA VAL A 373 -1.66 8.97 16.81
C VAL A 373 -2.57 10.18 17.01
N PHE A 374 -3.34 10.52 15.99
CA PHE A 374 -4.52 11.38 16.14
C PHE A 374 -5.73 10.48 16.36
N VAL A 375 -6.34 10.54 17.55
CA VAL A 375 -7.64 9.87 17.77
C VAL A 375 -8.74 10.89 17.70
N ASN A 376 -9.65 10.74 16.74
CA ASN A 376 -10.84 11.57 16.69
C ASN A 376 -12.00 10.84 16.01
N ASP A 377 -13.23 11.29 16.27
CA ASP A 377 -14.40 10.86 15.54
C ASP A 377 -14.76 11.92 14.50
N LEU A 378 -14.07 11.93 13.36
CA LEU A 378 -14.41 12.82 12.24
C LEU A 378 -15.69 12.38 11.51
N HIS A 379 -16.62 11.72 12.21
CA HIS A 379 -17.96 11.52 11.67
C HIS A 379 -18.61 12.89 11.41
N PRO A 380 -19.39 13.02 10.33
CA PRO A 380 -20.03 14.29 9.97
C PRO A 380 -21.06 14.66 11.03
N THR A 381 -20.66 15.45 12.01
CA THR A 381 -21.57 16.24 12.83
C THR A 381 -21.61 17.63 12.22
N ALA A 382 -22.79 18.24 12.12
CA ALA A 382 -23.00 19.52 11.43
C ALA A 382 -22.39 20.73 12.17
N ASP A 383 -21.35 20.52 12.98
CA ASP A 383 -20.88 21.48 13.95
C ASP A 383 -19.63 22.23 13.46
N SER A 384 -19.62 23.54 13.69
CA SER A 384 -18.51 24.44 13.32
C SER A 384 -17.15 23.99 13.86
N ALA A 385 -17.15 23.28 14.99
CA ALA A 385 -15.98 22.64 15.57
C ALA A 385 -15.27 21.64 14.64
N GLN A 386 -15.97 21.01 13.70
CA GLN A 386 -15.37 20.03 12.78
C GLN A 386 -14.38 20.70 11.81
N ALA A 387 -14.65 21.92 11.35
CA ALA A 387 -13.78 22.64 10.42
C ALA A 387 -12.45 23.03 11.10
N ASP A 388 -12.51 23.57 12.31
CA ASP A 388 -11.33 23.93 13.10
C ASP A 388 -10.48 22.71 13.45
N LEU A 389 -11.14 21.59 13.72
CA LEU A 389 -10.51 20.30 14.03
C LEU A 389 -9.81 19.70 12.82
N ILE A 390 -10.44 19.75 11.65
CA ILE A 390 -9.82 19.37 10.37
C ILE A 390 -8.63 20.26 10.08
N ALA A 391 -8.73 21.57 10.32
CA ALA A 391 -7.63 22.51 10.13
C ALA A 391 -6.46 22.20 11.08
N LEU A 392 -6.73 21.91 12.35
CA LEU A 392 -5.73 21.51 13.35
C LEU A 392 -5.04 20.19 12.95
N CYS A 393 -5.81 19.17 12.58
CA CYS A 393 -5.28 17.90 12.10
C CYS A 393 -4.44 18.09 10.83
N SER A 394 -4.88 18.93 9.90
CA SER A 394 -4.12 19.25 8.68
C SER A 394 -2.79 19.93 9.01
N HIS A 395 -2.82 20.92 9.90
CA HIS A 395 -1.62 21.66 10.30
C HIS A 395 -0.62 20.77 11.02
N ALA A 396 -1.10 19.97 11.98
CA ALA A 396 -0.23 19.07 12.72
C ALA A 396 0.29 17.95 11.80
N TRP A 397 -0.53 17.40 10.90
CA TRP A 397 -0.06 16.45 9.90
C TRP A 397 1.01 17.06 9.01
N GLU A 398 0.80 18.26 8.47
CA GLU A 398 1.80 18.99 7.67
C GLU A 398 3.11 19.21 8.45
N TYR A 399 3.01 19.62 9.72
CA TYR A 399 4.17 19.84 10.59
C TYR A 399 4.94 18.55 10.84
N TYR A 400 4.30 17.50 11.36
CA TYR A 400 4.98 16.28 11.77
C TYR A 400 5.38 15.38 10.60
N SER A 401 4.65 15.39 9.48
CA SER A 401 5.05 14.63 8.28
C SER A 401 6.25 15.21 7.53
N THR A 402 6.70 16.42 7.89
CA THR A 402 7.95 16.99 7.35
C THR A 402 9.20 16.48 8.06
N ASP A 403 9.06 15.93 9.28
CA ASP A 403 10.17 15.32 10.02
C ASP A 403 10.33 13.86 9.56
N GLN A 404 11.45 13.54 8.88
CA GLN A 404 11.67 12.27 8.17
C GLN A 404 11.66 11.03 9.07
N ASN A 405 11.55 11.17 10.39
CA ASN A 405 11.54 10.07 11.35
C ASN A 405 10.18 9.80 12.02
N GLN A 406 9.11 10.51 11.66
CA GLN A 406 7.80 10.37 12.32
C GLN A 406 6.71 9.85 11.38
N ALA A 407 6.05 8.76 11.78
CA ALA A 407 4.86 8.24 11.14
C ALA A 407 3.63 8.81 11.85
N VAL A 408 2.90 9.71 11.19
CA VAL A 408 1.61 10.17 11.73
C VAL A 408 0.55 9.14 11.36
N ILE A 409 -0.21 8.67 12.36
CA ILE A 409 -1.28 7.70 12.18
C ILE A 409 -2.57 8.36 12.65
N TYR A 410 -3.59 8.33 11.81
CA TYR A 410 -4.93 8.69 12.25
C TYR A 410 -5.66 7.41 12.67
N LEU A 411 -6.29 7.44 13.84
CA LEU A 411 -7.23 6.42 14.29
C LEU A 411 -8.58 7.09 14.53
N SER A 412 -9.63 6.57 13.93
CA SER A 412 -10.97 6.94 14.41
C SER A 412 -11.18 6.43 15.84
N LEU A 413 -12.11 7.04 16.62
CA LEU A 413 -12.51 6.47 17.92
C LEU A 413 -12.92 4.99 17.81
N ARG A 414 -13.52 4.60 16.67
CA ARG A 414 -13.93 3.22 16.41
C ARG A 414 -12.72 2.30 16.19
N GLU A 415 -11.76 2.73 15.37
CA GLU A 415 -10.54 1.95 15.09
C GLU A 415 -9.65 1.85 16.32
N ALA A 416 -9.58 2.89 17.15
CA ALA A 416 -8.84 2.89 18.41
C ALA A 416 -9.26 1.77 19.37
N ASN A 417 -10.50 1.26 19.27
CA ASN A 417 -11.03 0.16 20.08
C ASN A 417 -10.89 -1.22 19.41
N THR A 418 -10.15 -1.32 18.30
CA THR A 418 -9.83 -2.61 17.65
C THR A 418 -8.45 -3.10 18.12
N PRO A 419 -8.14 -4.41 18.07
CA PRO A 419 -6.81 -4.92 18.43
C PRO A 419 -5.67 -4.22 17.66
N GLU A 420 -5.90 -3.87 16.39
CA GLU A 420 -4.93 -3.12 15.58
C GLU A 420 -4.78 -1.68 16.07
N GLY A 421 -5.87 -1.00 16.39
CA GLY A 421 -5.84 0.36 16.94
C GLY A 421 -5.20 0.40 18.32
N GLU A 422 -5.49 -0.56 19.19
CA GLU A 422 -4.83 -0.72 20.49
C GLU A 422 -3.32 -0.94 20.34
N LEU A 423 -2.89 -1.79 19.40
CA LEU A 423 -1.49 -1.99 19.10
C LEU A 423 -0.80 -0.73 18.55
N LEU A 424 -1.49 0.03 17.70
CA LEU A 424 -0.99 1.30 17.15
C LEU A 424 -0.89 2.38 18.23
N LEU A 425 -1.87 2.46 19.13
CA LEU A 425 -1.83 3.33 20.30
C LEU A 425 -0.70 2.91 21.25
N PHE A 426 -0.50 1.62 21.50
CA PHE A 426 0.61 1.11 22.31
C PHE A 426 1.98 1.47 21.73
N LYS A 427 2.10 1.46 20.40
CA LYS A 427 3.31 1.88 19.69
C LYS A 427 3.46 3.40 19.58
N ALA A 428 2.43 4.17 19.91
CA ALA A 428 2.45 5.61 19.79
C ALA A 428 3.43 6.23 20.78
N LYS A 429 4.39 7.00 20.26
CA LYS A 429 5.29 7.80 21.11
C LYS A 429 4.64 9.10 21.56
N GLN A 430 3.67 9.59 20.78
CA GLN A 430 2.87 10.77 21.10
C GLN A 430 1.42 10.53 20.65
N LEU A 431 0.47 11.04 21.44
CA LEU A 431 -0.96 10.93 21.18
C LEU A 431 -1.55 12.34 21.17
N ILE A 432 -2.19 12.73 20.06
CA ILE A 432 -2.93 13.98 19.96
C ILE A 432 -4.42 13.66 20.00
N LEU A 433 -5.08 14.15 21.05
CA LEU A 433 -6.52 14.05 21.26
C LEU A 433 -7.10 15.46 21.15
N PRO A 434 -7.52 15.88 19.97
CA PRO A 434 -7.94 17.26 19.77
C PRO A 434 -9.34 17.55 20.35
N TRP A 435 -10.01 16.56 20.97
CA TRP A 435 -11.32 16.72 21.61
C TRP A 435 -11.45 15.96 22.95
N PHE A 436 -11.93 16.63 23.99
CA PHE A 436 -12.23 16.05 25.31
C PHE A 436 -13.75 15.86 25.52
N GLY A 437 -14.29 14.75 25.05
CA GLY A 437 -15.67 14.32 25.35
C GLY A 437 -15.71 13.19 26.39
N ALA A 438 -16.91 12.84 26.86
CA ALA A 438 -17.11 11.71 27.79
C ALA A 438 -16.55 10.37 27.24
N ASN A 439 -16.58 10.18 25.90
CA ASN A 439 -16.00 9.03 25.23
C ASN A 439 -14.45 9.07 25.20
N THR A 440 -13.86 10.25 25.06
CA THR A 440 -12.40 10.45 25.17
C THR A 440 -11.91 10.04 26.55
N GLN A 441 -12.67 10.32 27.62
CA GLN A 441 -12.32 9.88 28.97
C GLN A 441 -12.29 8.35 29.12
N LYS A 442 -13.14 7.61 28.40
CA LYS A 442 -13.14 6.14 28.43
C LYS A 442 -11.88 5.56 27.78
N ILE A 443 -11.47 6.12 26.63
CA ILE A 443 -10.22 5.76 25.96
C ILE A 443 -9.02 6.13 26.83
N LEU A 444 -9.01 7.35 27.39
CA LEU A 444 -7.96 7.78 28.32
C LEU A 444 -7.88 6.93 29.58
N ARG A 445 -8.99 6.39 30.10
CA ARG A 445 -8.99 5.46 31.24
C ARG A 445 -8.47 4.08 30.86
N ALA A 446 -8.86 3.56 29.70
CA ALA A 446 -8.30 2.32 29.15
C ALA A 446 -6.78 2.47 28.95
N PHE A 447 -6.35 3.62 28.41
CA PHE A 447 -4.95 3.96 28.22
C PHE A 447 -4.20 4.13 29.55
N ALA A 448 -4.72 4.93 30.48
CA ALA A 448 -4.14 5.18 31.79
C ALA A 448 -3.98 3.90 32.63
N SER A 449 -4.87 2.92 32.47
CA SER A 449 -4.74 1.62 33.14
C SER A 449 -3.56 0.78 32.64
N GLN A 450 -3.06 1.06 31.43
CA GLN A 450 -1.92 0.39 30.78
C GLN A 450 -0.62 1.21 30.86
N LEU A 451 -0.71 2.52 31.14
CA LEU A 451 0.41 3.48 31.18
C LEU A 451 1.27 3.45 32.46
N SER A 452 1.15 2.44 33.33
CA SER A 452 2.02 2.28 34.50
C SER A 452 3.51 2.06 34.15
N LEU A 453 3.88 2.05 32.86
CA LEU A 453 5.24 1.80 32.36
C LEU A 453 5.86 2.91 31.49
N TRP A 454 5.16 3.98 31.09
CA TRP A 454 5.76 5.13 30.37
C TRP A 454 4.74 6.29 30.24
N PRO A 455 5.04 7.57 30.52
CA PRO A 455 4.09 8.65 30.25
C PRO A 455 4.25 9.20 28.81
N PRO A 456 3.27 9.05 27.92
CA PRO A 456 3.22 9.82 26.68
C PRO A 456 2.95 11.29 26.99
N LEU A 457 3.51 12.17 26.17
CA LEU A 457 3.21 13.61 26.20
C LEU A 457 1.75 13.80 25.74
N LEU A 458 0.86 14.09 26.68
CA LEU A 458 -0.55 14.37 26.43
C LEU A 458 -0.72 15.88 26.24
N ALA A 459 -0.87 16.32 25.00
CA ALA A 459 -1.32 17.68 24.70
C ALA A 459 -2.85 17.70 24.77
N CYS A 460 -3.40 18.18 25.88
CA CYS A 460 -4.83 18.38 26.06
C CYS A 460 -5.19 19.83 25.71
N VAL A 461 -6.14 20.04 24.79
CA VAL A 461 -6.68 21.38 24.51
C VAL A 461 -8.01 21.55 25.27
N PRO A 462 -8.12 22.51 26.20
CA PRO A 462 -9.36 22.78 26.91
C PRO A 462 -10.48 23.28 25.99
N GLU A 463 -11.72 22.98 26.37
CA GLU A 463 -12.93 23.52 25.74
C GLU A 463 -12.91 25.06 25.77
N GLY A 464 -13.12 25.72 24.62
CA GLY A 464 -13.14 27.19 24.50
C GLY A 464 -11.80 27.89 24.18
N THR A 465 -10.73 27.13 23.92
CA THR A 465 -9.41 27.70 23.57
C THR A 465 -9.37 28.18 22.10
N THR A 466 -8.94 29.41 21.82
CA THR A 466 -8.93 29.95 20.44
C THR A 466 -7.87 29.28 19.54
N LEU A 467 -8.14 29.16 18.23
CA LEU A 467 -7.27 28.56 17.20
C LEU A 467 -5.83 29.10 17.23
N GLN A 468 -5.65 30.40 17.48
CA GLN A 468 -4.33 31.05 17.54
C GLN A 468 -3.53 30.60 18.77
N THR A 469 -4.21 30.34 19.89
CA THR A 469 -3.62 29.76 21.11
C THR A 469 -3.30 28.27 20.94
N GLN A 470 -4.15 27.53 20.18
CA GLN A 470 -3.95 26.11 19.88
C GLN A 470 -2.71 25.87 19.00
N ALA A 471 -2.52 26.66 17.94
CA ALA A 471 -1.33 26.59 17.09
C ALA A 471 -0.05 26.96 17.85
N SER A 472 -0.15 27.92 18.79
CA SER A 472 0.97 28.32 19.65
C SER A 472 1.38 27.20 20.62
N LEU A 473 0.41 26.47 21.22
CA LEU A 473 0.69 25.36 22.13
C LEU A 473 1.37 24.17 21.44
N LEU A 474 1.06 23.89 20.17
CA LEU A 474 1.72 22.85 19.37
C LEU A 474 3.13 23.25 18.89
N ALA A 475 3.43 24.55 18.80
CA ALA A 475 4.73 25.06 18.38
C ALA A 475 5.76 25.15 19.52
N TYR A 476 5.37 24.96 20.79
CA TYR A 476 6.29 24.99 21.92
C TYR A 476 7.05 23.66 22.06
N SER A 477 8.37 23.76 21.91
CA SER A 477 9.36 22.68 22.05
C SER A 477 9.21 21.84 23.35
N PRO A 478 9.55 20.53 23.34
CA PRO A 478 9.49 19.65 24.51
C PRO A 478 10.33 20.10 25.72
N ALA A 479 11.18 21.12 25.58
CA ALA A 479 12.14 21.49 26.62
C ALA A 479 11.54 22.23 27.83
N HIS A 480 10.29 22.74 27.81
CA HIS A 480 9.81 23.71 28.82
C HIS A 480 8.46 23.43 29.50
N LEU A 481 7.91 22.22 29.39
CA LEU A 481 6.73 21.83 30.20
C LEU A 481 7.17 21.14 31.50
N GLN A 482 7.49 21.93 32.54
CA GLN A 482 7.40 21.44 33.91
C GLN A 482 5.93 21.40 34.31
N MET A 483 5.34 20.20 34.35
CA MET A 483 4.03 20.00 34.99
C MET A 483 4.20 20.11 36.50
N GLU A 484 3.70 21.19 37.10
CA GLU A 484 3.41 21.22 38.52
C GLU A 484 2.31 20.19 38.83
N ASN A 485 2.58 19.33 39.80
CA ASN A 485 1.74 18.20 40.21
C ASN A 485 0.69 18.66 41.24
N PRO A 486 -0.62 18.70 40.96
CA PRO A 486 -1.62 19.12 41.93
C PRO A 486 -2.20 17.88 42.63
N PHE A 487 -1.39 17.21 43.46
CA PHE A 487 -1.89 16.24 44.44
C PHE A 487 -1.22 16.48 45.80
N HIS A 488 -1.63 17.54 46.48
CA HIS A 488 -1.44 17.66 47.92
C HIS A 488 -2.56 16.92 48.65
N ALA A 489 -2.22 15.74 49.17
CA ALA A 489 -3.00 15.04 50.17
C ALA A 489 -3.07 15.88 51.46
N ARG A 490 -4.28 16.18 51.95
CA ARG A 490 -4.49 16.52 53.36
C ARG A 490 -4.41 15.24 54.19
N LYS A 491 -3.59 15.27 55.25
CA LYS A 491 -3.56 14.29 56.33
C LYS A 491 -4.36 14.84 57.52
N ILE A 492 -5.10 13.93 58.15
CA ILE A 492 -6.12 14.04 59.22
C ILE A 492 -7.48 14.49 58.72
#